data_AF-A0A838HB96-F1
#
_entry.id   AF-A0A838HB96-F1
#
_cell.length_a   1.000
_cell.length_b   1.000
_cell.length_c   1.000
_cell.angle_alpha   90.00
_cell.angle_beta   90.00
_cell.angle_gamma   90.00
#
_symmetry.space_group_name_H-M   'P 1'
#
loop_
_entity.id
_entity.type
_entity.pdbx_description
1 polymer ?
#
loop_
_entity_poly.entity_id
_entity_poly.type
_entity_poly.pdbx_seq_one_letter_code
_entity_poly.pdbx_strand_id
1 'polypeptide(L)'
;MPRQLPQRVLDSVGPALDGLTPHRQELFGARLRRWWPDLVEALGAVYADAESLGTRVVGLAADAFARRDDELHGLDLTRSLEPDWFQRPDALGYAAYADRFAESLAGVGKHASYLRDLGVTYLHLMPLLLTG
;
A
#
# COMPACT_ATOMS: atom_id res chain seq x y z
N MET A 1 -19.45 -18.63 -6.92
CA MET A 1 -18.87 -19.27 -5.72
C MET A 1 -17.56 -18.57 -5.42
N PRO A 2 -17.30 -18.06 -4.19
CA PRO A 2 -15.98 -17.53 -3.87
C PRO A 2 -14.97 -18.67 -4.04
N ARG A 3 -14.01 -18.50 -4.96
CA ARG A 3 -12.98 -19.50 -5.21
C ARG A 3 -12.15 -19.61 -3.92
N GLN A 4 -12.08 -20.80 -3.33
CA GLN A 4 -11.23 -21.03 -2.16
C GLN A 4 -9.77 -20.73 -2.53
N LEU A 5 -9.04 -20.11 -1.61
CA LEU A 5 -7.61 -19.87 -1.79
C LEU A 5 -6.87 -21.23 -1.80
N PRO A 6 -5.90 -21.43 -2.70
CA PRO A 6 -5.05 -22.62 -2.68
C PRO A 6 -4.36 -22.77 -1.32
N GLN A 7 -4.20 -24.00 -0.82
CA GLN A 7 -3.55 -24.25 0.48
C GLN A 7 -2.14 -23.64 0.55
N ARG A 8 -1.34 -23.76 -0.54
CA ARG A 8 -0.02 -23.14 -0.65
C ARG A 8 0.00 -21.63 -0.39
N VAL A 9 -1.10 -20.95 -0.72
CA VAL A 9 -1.24 -19.50 -0.49
C VAL A 9 -1.50 -19.24 0.99
N LEU A 10 -2.37 -20.03 1.62
CA LEU A 10 -2.62 -19.94 3.06
C LEU A 10 -1.34 -20.22 3.87
N ASP A 11 -0.61 -21.26 3.48
CA ASP A 11 0.67 -21.64 4.12
C ASP A 11 1.72 -20.53 3.96
N SER A 12 1.72 -19.81 2.83
CA SER A 12 2.69 -18.74 2.57
C SER A 12 2.47 -17.49 3.41
N VAL A 13 1.25 -17.25 3.91
CA VAL A 13 0.90 -16.04 4.67
C VAL A 13 0.75 -16.31 6.16
N GLY A 14 0.44 -17.55 6.56
CA GLY A 14 0.20 -17.93 7.96
C GLY A 14 1.26 -17.41 8.94
N PRO A 15 2.57 -17.71 8.75
CA PRO A 15 3.62 -17.30 9.68
C PRO A 15 3.67 -15.79 9.96
N ALA A 16 3.38 -14.94 8.95
CA ALA A 16 3.36 -13.50 9.11
C ALA A 16 2.11 -13.00 9.85
N LEU A 17 1.00 -13.72 9.73
CA LEU A 17 -0.30 -13.34 10.30
C LEU A 17 -0.53 -13.89 11.71
N ASP A 18 0.11 -14.99 12.09
CA ASP A 18 -0.10 -15.67 13.38
C ASP A 18 0.13 -14.75 14.59
N GLY A 19 1.07 -13.80 14.49
CA GLY A 19 1.37 -12.82 15.54
C GLY A 19 0.43 -11.61 15.59
N LEU A 20 -0.51 -11.49 14.64
CA LEU A 20 -1.43 -10.36 14.55
C LEU A 20 -2.73 -10.62 15.30
N THR A 21 -3.47 -9.54 15.61
CA THR A 21 -4.80 -9.65 16.21
C THR A 21 -5.76 -10.40 15.27
N PRO A 22 -6.79 -11.10 15.80
CA PRO A 22 -7.76 -11.82 14.97
C PRO A 22 -8.40 -10.93 13.89
N HIS A 23 -8.73 -9.69 14.24
CA HIS A 23 -9.26 -8.71 13.29
C HIS A 23 -8.31 -8.43 12.12
N ARG A 24 -7.00 -8.33 12.36
CA ARG A 24 -5.99 -8.11 11.31
C ARG A 24 -5.86 -9.33 10.41
N GLN A 25 -5.88 -10.53 10.97
CA GLN A 25 -5.85 -11.78 10.22
C GLN A 25 -7.08 -11.88 9.30
N GLU A 26 -8.27 -11.59 9.84
CA GLU A 26 -9.51 -11.57 9.08
C GLU A 26 -9.49 -10.54 7.96
N LEU A 27 -9.04 -9.32 8.24
CA LEU A 27 -8.95 -8.22 7.27
C LEU A 27 -8.00 -8.57 6.12
N PHE A 28 -6.80 -9.08 6.43
CA PHE A 28 -5.86 -9.51 5.40
C PHE A 28 -6.44 -10.67 4.59
N GLY A 29 -7.00 -11.69 5.24
CA GLY A 29 -7.64 -12.82 4.58
C GLY A 29 -8.79 -12.41 3.65
N ALA A 30 -9.59 -11.42 4.05
CA ALA A 30 -10.66 -10.86 3.21
C ALA A 30 -10.09 -10.15 1.98
N ARG A 31 -9.06 -9.31 2.16
CA ARG A 31 -8.35 -8.63 1.04
C ARG A 31 -7.73 -9.65 0.09
N LEU A 32 -7.06 -10.67 0.61
CA LEU A 32 -6.44 -11.72 -0.18
C LEU A 32 -7.47 -12.48 -1.01
N ARG A 33 -8.59 -12.92 -0.41
CA ARG A 33 -9.68 -13.58 -1.16
C ARG A 33 -10.27 -12.68 -2.25
N ARG A 34 -10.39 -11.37 -1.99
CA ARG A 34 -10.93 -10.41 -2.96
C ARG A 34 -10.01 -10.20 -4.15
N TRP A 35 -8.70 -10.08 -3.92
CA TRP A 35 -7.72 -9.63 -4.92
C TRP A 35 -6.88 -10.75 -5.52
N TRP A 36 -6.91 -11.96 -4.97
CA TRP A 36 -6.17 -13.11 -5.50
C TRP A 36 -6.49 -13.42 -6.98
N PRO A 37 -7.76 -13.44 -7.44
CA PRO A 37 -8.06 -13.70 -8.84
C PRO A 37 -7.42 -12.68 -9.78
N ASP A 38 -7.56 -11.39 -9.44
CA ASP A 38 -7.05 -10.27 -10.24
C ASP A 38 -5.51 -10.30 -10.30
N LEU A 39 -4.85 -10.64 -9.19
CA LEU A 39 -3.39 -10.80 -9.13
C LEU A 39 -2.91 -11.94 -10.03
N VAL A 40 -3.50 -13.13 -9.93
CA VAL A 40 -3.08 -14.29 -10.73
C VAL A 40 -3.37 -14.08 -12.20
N GLU A 41 -4.50 -13.46 -12.55
CA GLU A 41 -4.84 -13.11 -13.93
C GLU A 41 -3.82 -12.15 -14.54
N ALA A 42 -3.49 -11.06 -13.83
CA ALA A 42 -2.51 -10.08 -14.28
C ALA A 42 -1.10 -10.70 -14.44
N LEU A 43 -0.69 -11.56 -13.51
CA LEU A 43 0.58 -12.28 -13.62
C LEU A 43 0.56 -13.30 -14.77
N GLY A 44 -0.56 -14.01 -14.97
CA GLY A 44 -0.72 -15.00 -16.04
C GLY A 44 -0.68 -14.42 -17.44
N ALA A 45 -0.95 -13.12 -17.59
CA ALA A 45 -0.80 -12.41 -18.85
C ALA A 45 0.66 -12.25 -19.29
N VAL A 46 1.62 -12.36 -18.35
CA VAL A 46 3.05 -12.05 -18.61
C VAL A 46 3.97 -13.23 -18.27
N TYR A 47 3.61 -14.05 -17.28
CA TYR A 47 4.44 -15.12 -16.73
C TYR A 47 3.73 -16.47 -16.77
N ALA A 48 4.46 -17.51 -17.18
CA ALA A 48 3.92 -18.87 -17.29
C ALA A 48 3.52 -19.50 -15.94
N ASP A 49 4.23 -19.19 -14.85
CA ASP A 49 3.97 -19.71 -13.51
C ASP A 49 3.40 -18.62 -12.57
N ALA A 50 2.23 -18.10 -12.96
CA ALA A 50 1.58 -16.99 -12.28
C ALA A 50 1.14 -17.31 -10.84
N GLU A 51 0.68 -18.53 -10.57
CA GLU A 51 0.23 -18.86 -9.22
C GLU A 51 1.39 -19.05 -8.24
N SER A 52 2.53 -19.63 -8.66
CA SER A 52 3.71 -19.73 -7.80
C SER A 52 4.29 -18.33 -7.51
N LEU A 53 4.40 -17.50 -8.55
CA LEU A 53 4.84 -16.11 -8.40
C LEU A 53 3.88 -15.32 -7.50
N GLY A 54 2.57 -15.46 -7.73
CA GLY A 54 1.52 -14.85 -6.90
C GLY A 54 1.64 -15.28 -5.44
N THR A 55 1.84 -16.58 -5.18
CA THR A 55 2.05 -17.13 -3.83
C THR A 55 3.24 -16.45 -3.13
N ARG A 56 4.37 -16.30 -3.85
CA ARG A 56 5.56 -15.62 -3.30
C ARG A 56 5.31 -14.13 -3.02
N VAL A 57 4.60 -13.44 -3.91
CA VAL A 57 4.24 -12.03 -3.75
C VAL A 57 3.33 -11.83 -2.54
N VAL A 58 2.32 -12.68 -2.33
CA VAL A 58 1.40 -12.51 -1.19
C VAL A 58 2.05 -12.86 0.15
N GLY A 59 3.03 -13.77 0.17
CA GLY A 59 3.88 -13.98 1.36
C GLY A 59 4.64 -12.71 1.75
N LEU A 60 5.32 -12.07 0.78
CA LEU A 60 6.00 -10.78 1.01
C LEU A 60 5.02 -9.67 1.43
N ALA A 61 3.82 -9.66 0.85
CA ALA A 61 2.79 -8.69 1.22
C ALA A 61 2.26 -8.93 2.64
N ALA A 62 2.16 -10.19 3.11
CA ALA A 62 1.78 -10.52 4.46
C ALA A 62 2.83 -10.03 5.48
N ASP A 63 4.13 -10.25 5.19
CA ASP A 63 5.23 -9.71 6.02
C ASP A 63 5.23 -8.18 6.08
N ALA A 64 4.94 -7.52 4.95
CA ALA A 64 4.84 -6.06 4.90
C ALA A 64 3.60 -5.55 5.65
N PHE A 65 2.48 -6.27 5.57
CA PHE A 65 1.27 -5.95 6.32
C PHE A 65 1.48 -6.12 7.82
N ALA A 66 2.16 -7.18 8.26
CA ALA A 66 2.41 -7.44 9.68
C ALA A 66 3.33 -6.39 10.34
N ARG A 67 4.29 -5.84 9.58
CA ARG A 67 5.22 -4.81 10.05
C ARG A 67 4.69 -3.37 9.91
N ARG A 68 3.48 -3.20 9.39
CA ARG A 68 2.90 -1.87 9.13
C ARG A 68 2.42 -1.24 10.43
N ASP A 69 2.74 0.03 10.62
CA ASP A 69 2.32 0.79 11.79
C ASP A 69 0.79 0.89 11.90
N ASP A 70 0.28 0.93 13.14
CA ASP A 70 -1.15 0.98 13.45
C ASP A 70 -1.85 2.19 12.81
N GLU A 71 -1.20 3.34 12.79
CA GLU A 71 -1.72 4.55 12.14
C GLU A 71 -1.91 4.35 10.63
N LEU A 72 -1.00 3.61 9.99
CA LEU A 72 -1.07 3.31 8.56
C LEU A 72 -2.14 2.26 8.26
N HIS A 73 -2.40 1.32 9.16
CA HIS A 73 -3.57 0.45 9.07
C HIS A 73 -4.88 1.24 9.20
N GLY A 74 -4.93 2.21 10.10
CA GLY A 74 -6.06 3.13 10.23
C GLY A 74 -6.31 3.90 8.92
N LEU A 75 -5.25 4.44 8.33
CA LEU A 75 -5.33 5.13 7.04
C LEU A 75 -5.83 4.22 5.90
N ASP A 76 -5.40 2.96 5.87
CA ASP A 76 -5.90 1.99 4.88
C ASP A 76 -7.42 1.77 5.03
N LEU A 77 -7.93 1.69 6.27
CA LEU A 77 -9.35 1.53 6.54
C LEU A 77 -10.14 2.76 6.10
N THR A 78 -9.70 3.97 6.49
CA THR A 78 -10.34 5.22 6.07
C THR A 78 -10.44 5.30 4.55
N ARG A 79 -9.33 5.06 3.83
CA ARG A 79 -9.32 5.11 2.36
C ARG A 79 -10.14 4.01 1.70
N SER A 80 -10.30 2.85 2.35
CA SER A 80 -11.19 1.78 1.84
C SER A 80 -12.67 2.18 1.93
N LEU A 81 -13.03 3.00 2.94
CA LEU A 81 -14.38 3.52 3.14
C LEU A 81 -14.67 4.79 2.32
N GLU A 82 -13.61 5.48 1.87
CA GLU A 82 -13.69 6.71 1.09
C GLU A 82 -12.99 6.56 -0.27
N PRO A 83 -13.47 5.70 -1.18
CA PRO A 83 -12.77 5.41 -2.44
C PRO A 83 -12.67 6.63 -3.39
N ASP A 84 -13.41 7.70 -3.14
CA ASP A 84 -13.44 8.94 -3.90
C ASP A 84 -12.56 10.05 -3.31
N TRP A 85 -11.81 9.79 -2.22
CA TRP A 85 -11.05 10.81 -1.48
C TRP A 85 -10.15 11.67 -2.38
N PHE A 86 -9.57 11.09 -3.43
CA PHE A 86 -8.68 11.76 -4.37
C PHE A 86 -9.40 12.58 -5.46
N GLN A 87 -10.73 12.47 -5.56
CA GLN A 87 -11.57 13.23 -6.50
C GLN A 87 -12.24 14.44 -5.83
N ARG A 88 -12.12 14.57 -4.51
CA ARG A 88 -12.75 15.66 -3.77
C ARG A 88 -12.13 17.01 -4.15
N PRO A 89 -12.92 18.10 -4.20
CA PRO A 89 -12.40 19.42 -4.62
C PRO A 89 -11.28 19.98 -3.73
N ASP A 90 -11.13 19.49 -2.49
CA ASP A 90 -10.10 19.85 -1.53
C ASP A 90 -8.80 19.01 -1.69
N ALA A 91 -8.75 18.08 -2.65
CA ALA A 91 -7.56 17.32 -3.00
C ALA A 91 -6.58 18.17 -3.86
N LEU A 92 -5.94 19.18 -3.26
CA LEU A 92 -4.97 20.04 -3.93
C LEU A 92 -3.55 19.42 -3.92
N GLY A 93 -3.05 19.14 -5.13
CA GLY A 93 -1.71 18.60 -5.34
C GLY A 93 -0.61 19.66 -5.51
N TYR A 94 0.56 19.41 -4.95
CA TYR A 94 1.80 20.17 -5.20
C TYR A 94 2.94 19.22 -5.57
N ALA A 95 3.73 19.57 -6.57
CA ALA A 95 4.86 18.77 -7.02
C ALA A 95 6.18 19.54 -6.89
N ALA A 96 7.21 18.93 -6.31
CA ALA A 96 8.48 19.61 -6.03
C ALA A 96 9.69 18.68 -6.06
N TYR A 97 10.83 19.24 -6.50
CA TYR A 97 12.15 18.66 -6.24
C TYR A 97 12.57 19.05 -4.82
N ALA A 98 12.86 18.09 -3.95
CA ALA A 98 13.13 18.37 -2.53
C ALA A 98 14.37 19.26 -2.32
N ASP A 99 15.41 19.04 -3.13
CA ASP A 99 16.64 19.83 -3.18
C ASP A 99 16.39 21.27 -3.68
N ARG A 100 15.56 21.46 -4.71
CA ARG A 100 15.26 22.81 -5.24
C ARG A 100 14.27 23.58 -4.39
N PHE A 101 13.33 22.89 -3.76
CA PHE A 101 12.28 23.50 -2.94
C PHE A 101 12.78 23.85 -1.54
N ALA A 102 13.59 22.98 -0.94
CA ALA A 102 13.98 23.11 0.45
C ALA A 102 15.36 22.50 0.78
N GLU A 103 16.24 22.34 -0.21
CA GLU A 103 17.62 21.83 -0.09
C GLU A 103 17.76 20.36 0.36
N SER A 104 16.78 19.82 1.09
CA SER A 104 16.77 18.47 1.65
C SER A 104 15.36 18.03 2.03
N LEU A 105 15.17 16.73 2.27
CA LEU A 105 13.90 16.19 2.77
C LEU A 105 13.52 16.77 4.15
N ALA A 106 14.50 16.95 5.05
CA ALA A 106 14.27 17.61 6.33
C ALA A 106 13.86 19.08 6.16
N GLY A 107 14.40 19.75 5.14
CA GLY A 107 13.97 21.10 4.75
C GLY A 107 12.52 21.13 4.31
N VAL A 108 12.06 20.16 3.50
CA VAL A 108 10.64 20.06 3.09
C VAL A 108 9.72 20.03 4.33
N GLY A 109 10.10 19.29 5.38
CA GLY A 109 9.35 19.23 6.63
C GLY A 109 9.19 20.60 7.31
N LYS A 110 10.18 21.50 7.21
CA LYS A 110 10.11 22.87 7.74
C LYS A 110 9.13 23.76 6.96
N HIS A 111 8.82 23.42 5.72
CA HIS A 111 7.85 24.13 4.87
C HIS A 111 6.42 23.56 4.95
N ALA A 112 6.14 22.62 5.86
CA ALA A 112 4.83 22.01 6.01
C ALA A 112 3.73 23.03 6.36
N SER A 113 4.02 24.11 7.12
CA SER A 113 3.06 25.19 7.36
C SER A 113 2.72 25.93 6.08
N TYR A 114 3.73 26.36 5.31
CA TYR A 114 3.56 27.03 4.02
C TYR A 114 2.71 26.21 3.05
N LEU A 115 2.98 24.91 2.93
CA LEU A 115 2.19 24.02 2.06
C LEU A 115 0.72 23.94 2.51
N ARG A 116 0.47 23.89 3.83
CA ARG A 116 -0.90 23.90 4.38
C ARG A 116 -1.60 25.24 4.14
N ASP A 117 -0.91 26.37 4.27
CA ASP A 117 -1.47 27.70 4.03
C ASP A 117 -1.85 27.90 2.55
N LEU A 118 -1.13 27.25 1.63
CA LEU A 118 -1.51 27.15 0.21
C LEU A 118 -2.71 26.22 -0.05
N GLY A 119 -3.18 25.49 0.96
CA GLY A 119 -4.25 24.50 0.84
C GLY A 119 -3.79 23.14 0.30
N VAL A 120 -2.49 22.85 0.24
CA VAL A 120 -1.96 21.59 -0.30
C VAL A 120 -2.33 20.42 0.62
N THR A 121 -2.94 19.39 0.05
CA THR A 121 -3.34 18.14 0.74
C THR A 121 -2.66 16.90 0.17
N TYR A 122 -1.97 17.03 -0.97
CA TYR A 122 -1.16 15.98 -1.59
C TYR A 122 0.18 16.55 -2.08
N LEU A 123 1.30 16.03 -1.56
CA LEU A 123 2.65 16.45 -1.96
C LEU A 123 3.36 15.33 -2.74
N HIS A 124 3.70 15.61 -3.99
CA HIS A 124 4.52 14.73 -4.82
C HIS A 124 5.96 15.22 -4.87
N LEU A 125 6.87 14.50 -4.21
CA LEU A 125 8.30 14.77 -4.29
C LEU A 125 8.89 14.03 -5.49
N MET A 126 9.65 14.76 -6.31
CA MET A 126 10.49 14.20 -7.39
C MET A 126 11.52 13.22 -6.82
N PRO A 127 12.11 12.33 -7.63
CA PRO A 127 12.83 11.14 -7.15
C PRO A 127 13.80 11.40 -5.98
N LEU A 128 13.59 10.65 -4.90
CA LEU A 128 14.35 10.76 -3.63
C LEU A 128 15.29 9.57 -3.38
N LEU A 129 15.20 8.55 -4.22
CA LEU A 129 16.02 7.35 -4.10
C LEU A 129 17.33 7.55 -4.85
N LEU A 130 18.40 6.95 -4.32
CA LEU A 130 19.70 6.93 -4.99
C LEU A 130 19.56 6.23 -6.35
N THR A 131 20.19 6.80 -7.38
CA THR A 131 20.20 6.28 -8.76
C THR A 131 21.46 5.46 -9.07
N GLY A 132 22.09 4.86 -8.04
CA GLY A 132 23.35 4.10 -8.16
C GLY A 132 23.23 2.67 -7.68
#